data_AF-A0A4S2SSJ2-F1
#
_entry.id   AF-A0A4S2SSJ2-F1
#
_cell.length_a   1.000
_cell.length_b   1.000
_cell.length_c   1.000
_cell.angle_alpha   90.00
_cell.angle_beta   90.00
_cell.angle_gamma   90.00
#
_symmetry.space_group_name_H-M   'P 1'
#
loop_
_entity.id
_entity.type
_entity.pdbx_description
1 polymer ?
#
loop_
_entity_poly.entity_id
_entity_poly.type
_entity_poly.pdbx_seq_one_letter_code
_entity_poly.pdbx_strand_id
1 'polypeptide(L)'
;MTTSAPVPRVDLTAEEAHELDRLTQHVEACATALEQARTALGEAAGRIAAGHGRGGPAAVAARVGWSRQHVSTLTAAHRRQQPEQDAA
;
A
#
# COMPACT_ATOMS: atom_id res chain seq x y z
N MET A 1 43.40 -3.02 25.84
CA MET A 1 43.02 -3.71 24.59
C MET A 1 42.11 -4.86 24.96
N THR A 2 40.80 -4.70 24.85
CA THR A 2 39.81 -5.75 25.15
C THR A 2 39.43 -6.46 23.86
N THR A 3 39.99 -7.64 23.65
CA THR A 3 39.56 -8.58 22.59
C THR A 3 38.13 -9.01 22.90
N SER A 4 37.18 -8.62 22.05
CA SER A 4 35.81 -9.11 22.09
C SER A 4 35.82 -10.62 21.80
N ALA A 5 35.20 -11.42 22.68
CA ALA A 5 35.11 -12.86 22.49
C ALA A 5 34.28 -13.18 21.23
N PRO A 6 34.64 -14.22 20.45
CA PRO A 6 33.87 -14.59 19.27
C PRO A 6 32.45 -15.00 19.68
N VAL A 7 31.44 -14.35 19.11
CA VAL A 7 30.04 -14.78 19.30
C VAL A 7 29.87 -16.13 18.61
N PRO A 8 29.41 -17.18 19.30
CA PRO A 8 29.17 -18.48 18.67
C PRO A 8 28.10 -18.32 17.59
N ARG A 9 28.41 -18.74 16.36
CA ARG A 9 27.40 -18.84 15.29
C ARG A 9 26.61 -20.11 15.54
N VAL A 10 25.29 -19.96 15.65
CA VAL A 10 24.35 -21.08 15.70
C VAL A 10 23.89 -21.35 14.28
N ASP A 11 24.10 -22.57 13.81
CA ASP A 11 23.59 -23.01 12.53
C ASP A 11 22.13 -23.44 12.70
N LEU A 12 21.26 -22.93 11.82
CA LEU A 12 19.86 -23.35 11.78
C LEU A 12 19.76 -24.76 11.23
N THR A 13 18.83 -25.54 11.79
CA THR A 13 18.42 -26.79 11.17
C THR A 13 17.72 -26.51 9.82
N ALA A 14 17.70 -27.51 8.94
CA ALA A 14 17.00 -27.40 7.66
C ALA A 14 15.50 -27.11 7.83
N GLU A 15 14.88 -27.63 8.89
CA GLU A 15 13.46 -27.40 9.22
C GLU A 15 13.21 -25.95 9.64
N GLU A 16 14.06 -25.40 10.53
CA GLU A 16 13.98 -24.00 10.97
C GLU A 16 14.22 -23.04 9.79
N ALA A 17 15.23 -23.32 8.95
CA ALA A 17 15.50 -22.52 7.76
C ALA A 17 14.31 -22.54 6.79
N HIS A 18 13.73 -23.71 6.54
CA HIS A 18 12.56 -23.83 5.66
C HIS A 18 11.32 -23.14 6.21
N GLU A 19 11.09 -23.19 7.53
CA GLU A 19 10.01 -22.46 8.17
C GLU A 19 10.17 -20.95 8.00
N LEU A 20 11.38 -20.43 8.24
CA LEU A 20 11.68 -19.01 8.06
C LEU A 20 11.53 -18.57 6.60
N ASP A 21 12.00 -19.36 5.64
CA ASP A 21 11.83 -19.07 4.21
C ASP A 21 10.35 -19.01 3.83
N ARG A 22 9.55 -19.98 4.29
CA ARG A 22 8.10 -20.02 4.05
C ARG A 22 7.39 -18.80 4.62
N LEU A 23 7.71 -18.43 5.87
CA LEU A 23 7.12 -17.26 6.53
C LEU A 23 7.54 -15.96 5.85
N THR A 24 8.80 -15.86 5.42
CA THR A 24 9.32 -14.71 4.67
C THR A 24 8.56 -14.52 3.36
N GLN A 25 8.42 -15.57 2.56
CA GLN A 25 7.64 -15.53 1.33
C GLN A 25 6.18 -15.16 1.58
N HIS A 26 5.58 -15.63 2.68
CA HIS A 26 4.22 -15.27 3.03
C HIS A 26 4.08 -13.79 3.39
N VAL A 27 5.02 -13.23 4.15
CA VAL A 27 5.05 -11.80 4.49
C VAL A 27 5.21 -10.95 3.23
N GLU A 28 6.09 -11.33 2.31
CA GLU A 28 6.30 -10.64 1.04
C GLU A 28 5.04 -10.65 0.15
N ALA A 29 4.35 -11.78 0.08
CA ALA A 29 3.09 -11.91 -0.64
C ALA A 29 2.00 -11.02 -0.03
N CYS A 30 1.87 -11.01 1.30
CA CYS A 30 0.93 -10.15 2.02
C CYS A 30 1.24 -8.66 1.83
N ALA A 31 2.53 -8.28 1.84
CA ALA A 31 2.95 -6.91 1.58
C ALA A 31 2.56 -6.47 0.15
N THR A 32 2.81 -7.32 -0.83
CA THR A 32 2.41 -7.07 -2.23
C THR A 32 0.90 -6.90 -2.36
N ALA A 33 0.12 -7.80 -1.76
CA ALA A 33 -1.34 -7.73 -1.77
C ALA A 33 -1.86 -6.45 -1.08
N LEU A 34 -1.22 -6.02 0.01
CA LEU A 34 -1.57 -4.79 0.71
C LEU A 34 -1.32 -3.55 -0.16
N GLU A 35 -0.19 -3.48 -0.87
CA GLU A 35 0.10 -2.36 -1.78
C GLU A 35 -0.90 -2.29 -2.95
N GLN A 36 -1.27 -3.45 -3.50
CA GLN A 36 -2.32 -3.53 -4.52
C GLN A 36 -3.68 -3.04 -3.97
N ALA A 37 -4.07 -3.48 -2.78
CA ALA A 37 -5.31 -3.07 -2.15
C ALA A 37 -5.32 -1.55 -1.83
N ARG A 38 -4.20 -0.99 -1.37
CA ARG A 38 -4.04 0.46 -1.14
C ARG A 38 -4.21 1.26 -2.43
N THR A 39 -3.61 0.78 -3.51
CA THR A 39 -3.71 1.40 -4.84
C THR A 39 -5.17 1.41 -5.31
N ALA A 40 -5.83 0.25 -5.30
CA ALA A 40 -7.23 0.12 -5.70
C ALA A 40 -8.18 0.99 -4.85
N LEU A 41 -7.93 1.09 -3.53
CA LEU A 41 -8.69 1.98 -2.65
C LEU A 41 -8.49 3.45 -3.01
N GLY A 42 -7.26 3.86 -3.32
CA GLY A 42 -6.95 5.23 -3.75
C GLY A 42 -7.64 5.61 -5.06
N GLU A 43 -7.61 4.71 -6.05
CA GLU A 43 -8.30 4.88 -7.33
C GLU A 43 -9.82 4.99 -7.14
N ALA A 44 -10.41 4.09 -6.36
CA ALA A 44 -11.84 4.12 -6.04
C ALA A 44 -12.23 5.41 -5.32
N ALA A 45 -11.43 5.84 -4.33
CA ALA A 45 -11.65 7.09 -3.60
C ALA A 45 -11.61 8.31 -4.53
N GLY A 46 -10.62 8.38 -5.43
CA GLY A 46 -10.50 9.47 -6.41
C GLY A 46 -11.67 9.52 -7.39
N ARG A 47 -12.05 8.36 -7.96
CA ARG A 47 -13.19 8.24 -8.89
C ARG A 47 -14.52 8.60 -8.22
N ILE A 48 -14.80 8.05 -7.04
CA ILE A 48 -16.03 8.34 -6.30
C ILE A 48 -16.09 9.83 -5.94
N ALA A 49 -15.02 10.40 -5.39
CA ALA A 49 -14.98 11.81 -5.04
C ALA A 49 -15.17 12.73 -6.27
N ALA A 50 -14.62 12.35 -7.43
CA ALA A 50 -14.80 13.10 -8.68
C ALA A 50 -16.27 13.19 -9.11
N GLY A 51 -17.05 12.11 -8.92
CA GLY A 51 -18.46 12.02 -9.28
C GLY A 51 -19.41 12.87 -8.42
N HIS A 52 -18.97 13.32 -7.23
CA HIS A 52 -19.80 14.08 -6.29
C HIS A 52 -19.48 15.60 -6.23
N GLY A 53 -18.73 16.12 -7.19
CA GLY A 53 -18.47 17.57 -7.31
C GLY A 53 -17.73 18.17 -6.10
N ARG A 54 -18.16 19.34 -5.63
CA ARG A 54 -17.43 20.11 -4.58
C ARG A 54 -17.41 19.42 -3.21
N GLY A 55 -18.39 18.57 -2.91
CA GLY A 55 -18.52 17.86 -1.62
C GLY A 55 -17.85 16.48 -1.57
N GLY A 56 -17.55 15.89 -2.73
CA GLY A 56 -17.05 14.52 -2.84
C GLY A 56 -15.80 14.22 -2.01
N PRO A 57 -14.72 15.03 -2.10
CA PRO A 57 -13.50 14.75 -1.34
C PRO A 57 -13.69 14.74 0.19
N ALA A 58 -14.61 15.54 0.72
CA ALA A 58 -14.87 15.58 2.17
C ALA A 58 -15.65 14.33 2.63
N ALA A 59 -16.66 13.91 1.86
CA ALA A 59 -17.46 12.73 2.18
C ALA A 59 -16.62 11.45 2.14
N VAL A 60 -15.78 11.29 1.12
CA VAL A 60 -14.89 10.14 0.99
C VAL A 60 -13.84 10.14 2.10
N ALA A 61 -13.20 11.29 2.38
CA ALA A 61 -12.23 11.42 3.47
C ALA A 61 -12.79 10.97 4.83
N ALA A 62 -14.01 11.39 5.17
CA ALA A 62 -14.70 10.98 6.38
C ALA A 62 -14.95 9.46 6.43
N ARG A 63 -15.26 8.82 5.29
CA ARG A 63 -15.53 7.38 5.22
C ARG A 63 -14.27 6.53 5.42
N VAL A 64 -13.14 6.94 4.86
CA VAL A 64 -11.91 6.12 4.85
C VAL A 64 -10.89 6.56 5.90
N GLY A 65 -11.21 7.57 6.71
CA GLY A 65 -10.32 8.08 7.76
C GLY A 65 -9.10 8.84 7.23
N TRP A 66 -9.20 9.43 6.04
CA TRP A 66 -8.11 10.19 5.41
C TRP A 66 -8.33 11.69 5.52
N SER A 67 -7.29 12.47 5.23
CA SER A 67 -7.44 13.92 5.11
C SER A 67 -8.17 14.29 3.82
N ARG A 68 -8.95 15.37 3.87
CA ARG A 68 -9.60 15.93 2.68
C ARG A 68 -8.59 16.30 1.59
N GLN A 69 -7.40 16.77 1.98
CA GLN A 69 -6.33 17.12 1.03
C GLN A 69 -5.86 15.90 0.24
N HIS A 70 -5.64 14.77 0.91
CA HIS A 70 -5.23 13.54 0.26
C HIS A 70 -6.26 13.07 -0.78
N VAL A 71 -7.55 13.04 -0.41
CA VAL A 71 -8.63 12.66 -1.35
C VAL A 71 -8.76 13.66 -2.50
N SER A 72 -8.54 14.96 -2.25
CA SER A 72 -8.55 15.97 -3.31
C SER A 72 -7.44 15.73 -4.33
N THR A 73 -6.25 15.32 -3.89
CA THR A 73 -5.14 14.93 -4.77
C THR A 73 -5.50 13.71 -5.62
N LEU A 74 -6.11 12.67 -5.03
CA LEU A 74 -6.58 11.49 -5.76
C LEU A 74 -7.65 11.84 -6.80
N THR A 75 -8.57 12.74 -6.44
CA THR A 75 -9.61 13.26 -7.34
C THR A 75 -8.99 13.97 -8.54
N ALA A 76 -8.00 14.83 -8.30
CA ALA A 76 -7.29 15.54 -9.37
C ALA A 76 -6.50 14.58 -10.25
N ALA A 77 -5.83 13.57 -9.67
CA ALA A 77 -5.12 12.54 -10.43
C ALA A 77 -6.07 11.76 -11.36
N HIS A 78 -7.22 11.31 -10.86
CA HIS A 78 -8.23 10.62 -11.66
C HIS A 78 -8.72 11.47 -12.84
N ARG A 79 -9.05 12.75 -12.61
CA ARG A 79 -9.50 13.66 -13.67
C ARG A 79 -8.46 13.87 -14.78
N ARG A 80 -7.16 13.79 -14.47
CA ARG A 80 -6.10 13.89 -15.48
C ARG A 80 -6.00 12.64 -16.37
N GLN A 81 -6.46 11.48 -15.90
CA GLN A 81 -6.43 10.22 -16.63
C GLN A 81 -7.67 10.01 -17.53
N GLN A 82 -8.79 10.71 -17.25
CA GLN A 82 -10.00 10.65 -18.08
C GLN A 82 -9.87 11.15 -19.53
N PRO A 83 -9.13 12.24 -19.86
CA PRO A 83 -9.00 12.68 -21.26
C PRO A 83 -8.29 11.68 -22.18
N GLU A 84 -7.55 10.71 -21.64
CA GLU A 84 -6.92 9.63 -22.42
C GLU A 84 -7.87 8.46 -22.69
N GLN A 85 -8.95 8.31 -21.93
CA GLN A 85 -9.92 7.21 -22.08
C GLN A 85 -11.05 7.53 -23.06
N ASP A 86 -11.42 8.80 -23.25
CA ASP A 86 -12.44 9.23 -24.21
C ASP A 86 -11.90 9.38 -25.65
N ALA A 87 -10.58 9.24 -25.84
CA ALA A 87 -9.89 9.37 -27.13
C ALA A 87 -9.46 8.03 -27.76
N ALA A 88 -9.85 6.90 -27.16
CA ALA A 88 -9.59 5.53 -27.64
C ALA A 88 -10.91 4.81 -27.96
#